data_AF-A0A968C0Z2-F1
#
_entry.id   AF-A0A968C0Z2-F1
#
_cell.length_a   1.000
_cell.length_b   1.000
_cell.length_c   1.000
_cell.angle_alpha   90.00
_cell.angle_beta   90.00
_cell.angle_gamma   90.00
#
_symmetry.space_group_name_H-M   'P 1'
#
loop_
_entity.id
_entity.type
_entity.pdbx_description
1 polymer ?
#
loop_
_entity_poly.entity_id
_entity_poly.type
_entity_poly.pdbx_seq_one_letter_code
_entity_poly.pdbx_strand_id
1 'polypeptide(L)'
;YAPAFYDFYRRIDDMLGQLASKLDDNTTLMWMADHGFCTIKKEVFVNRWLMDNGWLKLRNVPPDRKKGLNEIDPESVAYSLDPG
;
A
#
# COMPACT_ATOMS: atom_id res chain seq x y z
N TYR A 1 -18.28 5.15 -7.67
CA TYR A 1 -17.01 4.39 -7.70
C TYR A 1 -17.03 3.21 -8.68
N ALA A 2 -18.09 2.41 -8.75
CA ALA A 2 -18.14 1.27 -9.68
C ALA A 2 -17.87 1.63 -11.18
N PRO A 3 -18.40 2.73 -11.76
CA PRO A 3 -18.08 3.09 -13.14
C PRO A 3 -16.59 3.35 -13.38
N ALA A 4 -15.96 4.13 -12.49
CA ALA A 4 -14.53 4.44 -12.56
C ALA A 4 -13.64 3.20 -12.42
N PHE A 5 -14.08 2.19 -11.65
CA PHE A 5 -13.40 0.91 -11.55
C PHE A 5 -13.41 0.17 -12.90
N TYR A 6 -14.57 0.07 -13.55
CA TYR A 6 -14.66 -0.55 -14.88
C TYR A 6 -13.94 0.27 -15.96
N ASP A 7 -13.94 1.60 -15.86
CA ASP A 7 -13.16 2.47 -16.76
C ASP A 7 -11.66 2.17 -16.66
N PHE A 8 -11.15 1.96 -15.45
CA PHE A 8 -9.75 1.61 -15.23
C PHE A 8 -9.39 0.27 -15.86
N TYR A 9 -10.22 -0.77 -15.65
CA TYR A 9 -9.98 -2.08 -16.26
C TYR A 9 -10.04 -2.05 -17.79
N ARG A 10 -10.97 -1.26 -18.37
CA ARG A 10 -11.01 -1.06 -19.83
C ARG A 10 -9.71 -0.45 -20.37
N ARG A 11 -9.12 0.51 -19.66
CA ARG A 11 -7.83 1.11 -20.07
C ARG A 11 -6.68 0.10 -20.02
N ILE A 12 -6.67 -0.79 -19.03
CA ILE A 12 -5.68 -1.88 -18.94
C ILE A 12 -5.86 -2.85 -20.11
N ASP A 13 -7.10 -3.26 -20.38
CA ASP A 13 -7.44 -4.17 -21.48
C ASP A 13 -7.05 -3.59 -22.85
N ASP A 14 -7.36 -2.32 -23.11
CA ASP A 14 -6.97 -1.63 -24.34
C ASP A 14 -5.44 -1.59 -24.53
N MET A 15 -4.70 -1.30 -23.44
CA MET A 15 -3.23 -1.28 -23.46
C MET A 15 -2.66 -2.68 -23.71
N LEU A 16 -3.26 -3.71 -23.10
CA LEU A 16 -2.92 -5.10 -23.29
C LEU A 16 -3.12 -5.55 -24.74
N GLY A 17 -4.26 -5.19 -25.33
CA GLY A 17 -4.55 -5.45 -26.74
C GLY A 17 -3.53 -4.81 -27.67
N GLN A 18 -3.14 -3.55 -27.41
CA GLN A 18 -2.11 -2.85 -28.19
C GLN A 18 -0.72 -3.47 -28.06
N LEU A 19 -0.39 -4.05 -26.89
CA LEU A 19 0.86 -4.78 -26.70
C LEU A 19 0.82 -6.10 -27.48
N ALA A 20 -0.24 -6.89 -27.29
CA ALA A 20 -0.43 -8.17 -27.95
C ALA A 20 -0.40 -8.04 -29.48
N SER A 21 -1.01 -6.98 -30.05
CA SER A 21 -1.02 -6.75 -31.50
C SER A 21 0.34 -6.42 -32.11
N LYS A 22 1.37 -6.16 -31.29
CA LYS A 22 2.73 -5.86 -31.74
C LYS A 22 3.68 -7.06 -31.64
N LEU A 23 3.26 -8.15 -31.00
CA LEU A 23 4.07 -9.35 -30.85
C LEU A 23 4.00 -10.21 -32.11
N ASP A 24 5.10 -10.92 -32.40
CA ASP A 24 5.13 -11.93 -33.44
C ASP A 24 4.56 -13.27 -32.95
N ASP A 25 4.34 -14.20 -33.88
CA ASP A 25 3.78 -15.52 -33.60
C ASP A 25 4.72 -16.43 -32.78
N ASN A 26 5.97 -16.00 -32.51
CA ASN A 26 6.97 -16.78 -31.79
C ASN A 26 7.27 -16.23 -30.40
N THR A 27 6.47 -15.28 -29.92
CA THR A 27 6.62 -14.65 -28.61
C THR A 27 5.45 -15.02 -27.70
N THR A 28 5.75 -15.56 -26.52
CA THR A 28 4.72 -15.86 -25.51
C THR A 28 4.49 -14.64 -24.61
N LEU A 29 3.25 -14.15 -24.56
CA LEU A 29 2.82 -13.13 -23.61
C LEU A 29 2.19 -13.78 -22.37
N MET A 30 2.68 -13.42 -21.19
CA MET A 30 2.09 -13.83 -19.90
C MET A 30 1.73 -12.59 -19.08
N TRP A 31 0.53 -12.58 -18.51
CA TRP A 31 0.09 -11.57 -17.56
C TRP A 31 -0.31 -12.26 -16.26
N MET A 32 0.21 -11.77 -15.14
CA MET A 32 -0.01 -12.36 -13.82
C MET A 32 -0.28 -11.26 -12.81
N ALA A 33 -1.06 -11.59 -11.80
CA ALA A 33 -1.18 -10.80 -10.59
C ALA A 33 -0.42 -11.51 -9.47
N ASP A 34 0.30 -10.74 -8.66
CA ASP A 34 0.95 -11.21 -7.44
C ASP A 34 -0.05 -11.38 -6.30
N HIS A 35 -1.07 -10.52 -6.25
CA HIS A 35 -2.18 -10.62 -5.30
C HIS A 35 -3.48 -10.03 -5.87
N GLY A 36 -4.59 -10.32 -5.19
CA GLY A 36 -5.91 -9.71 -5.45
C GLY A 36 -6.18 -8.50 -4.56
N PHE A 37 -7.47 -8.16 -4.45
CA PHE A 37 -7.98 -7.18 -3.49
C PHE A 37 -9.33 -7.67 -2.95
N CYS A 38 -9.70 -7.20 -1.76
CA CYS A 38 -10.97 -7.52 -1.12
C CYS A 38 -11.49 -6.30 -0.34
N THR A 39 -12.74 -6.38 0.11
CA THR A 39 -13.33 -5.32 0.94
C THR A 39 -12.67 -5.29 2.31
N ILE A 40 -12.14 -4.13 2.68
CA ILE A 40 -11.68 -3.85 4.03
C ILE A 40 -12.91 -3.63 4.92
N LYS A 41 -13.07 -4.47 5.95
CA LYS A 41 -14.15 -4.32 6.94
C LYS A 41 -13.72 -3.52 8.17
N LYS A 42 -12.44 -3.62 8.53
CA LYS A 42 -11.83 -2.96 9.69
C LYS A 42 -10.34 -2.74 9.42
N GLU A 43 -9.80 -1.65 9.92
CA GLU A 43 -8.36 -1.37 9.99
C GLU A 43 -7.96 -1.12 11.44
N VAL A 44 -6.76 -1.53 11.80
CA VAL A 44 -6.20 -1.31 13.13
C VAL A 44 -4.91 -0.51 12.97
N PHE A 45 -4.88 0.67 13.57
CA PHE A 45 -3.69 1.52 13.60
C PHE A 45 -2.78 1.08 14.75
N VAL A 46 -1.98 0.04 14.51
CA VAL A 46 -1.16 -0.60 15.55
C VAL A 46 -0.23 0.39 16.23
N ASN A 47 0.45 1.24 15.46
CA ASN A 47 1.32 2.28 16.01
C ASN A 47 0.58 3.27 16.91
N ARG A 48 -0.66 3.63 16.58
CA ARG A 48 -1.46 4.49 17.46
C ARG A 48 -1.79 3.77 18.76
N TRP A 49 -2.22 2.53 18.69
CA TRP A 49 -2.50 1.71 19.87
C TRP A 49 -1.25 1.54 20.76
N LEU A 50 -0.07 1.31 20.17
CA LEU A 50 1.20 1.23 20.91
C LEU A 50 1.52 2.55 21.62
N MET A 51 1.28 3.70 20.97
CA MET A 51 1.45 5.01 21.60
C MET A 51 0.49 5.20 22.78
N ASP A 52 -0.78 4.83 22.61
CA ASP A 52 -1.80 4.96 23.66
C ASP A 52 -1.48 4.07 24.89
N ASN A 53 -0.78 2.95 24.69
CA ASN A 53 -0.30 2.09 25.78
C ASN A 53 1.06 2.52 26.37
N GLY A 54 1.73 3.50 25.78
CA GLY A 54 3.07 3.97 26.20
C GLY A 54 4.24 3.13 25.69
N TRP A 55 4.00 2.22 24.74
CA TRP A 55 5.01 1.31 24.18
C TRP A 55 5.78 1.92 23.01
N LEU A 56 5.17 2.90 22.32
CA LEU A 56 5.79 3.67 21.27
C LEU A 56 5.77 5.15 21.66
N LYS A 57 6.93 5.79 21.66
CA LYS A 57 7.09 7.22 21.93
C LYS A 57 7.76 7.90 20.74
N LEU A 58 7.26 9.07 20.36
CA LEU A 58 7.88 9.91 19.35
C LEU A 58 8.56 11.10 20.03
N ARG A 59 9.75 11.46 19.55
CA ARG A 59 10.52 12.60 20.05
C ARG A 59 9.79 13.92 19.85
N ASN A 60 9.11 14.05 18.71
CA ASN A 60 8.30 15.21 18.33
C ASN A 60 6.87 14.73 18.04
N VAL A 61 5.88 15.33 18.68
CA VAL A 61 4.45 14.99 18.53
C VAL A 61 3.70 16.15 17.83
N PRO A 62 2.43 16.04 17.42
CA PRO A 62 1.74 17.18 16.85
C PRO A 62 1.74 18.39 17.81
N PRO A 63 1.97 19.62 17.30
CA PRO A 63 2.02 20.00 15.88
C PRO A 63 3.40 19.84 15.21
N ASP A 64 4.48 19.60 15.95
CA ASP A 64 5.87 19.56 15.48
C ASP A 64 6.34 18.17 14.98
N ARG A 65 5.41 17.22 14.82
CA ARG A 65 5.68 15.86 14.36
C ARG A 65 6.49 15.85 13.06
N LYS A 66 7.62 15.14 13.09
CA LYS A 66 8.44 14.85 11.91
C LYS A 66 8.23 13.42 11.42
N LYS A 67 8.60 13.15 10.17
CA LYS A 67 8.57 11.81 9.56
C LYS A 67 9.96 11.18 9.66
N GLY A 68 10.00 9.85 9.77
CA GLY A 68 11.23 9.05 9.76
C GLY A 68 11.39 8.21 11.02
N LEU A 69 12.14 7.11 10.90
CA LEU A 69 12.39 6.19 12.02
C LEU A 69 13.27 6.83 13.11
N ASN A 70 14.07 7.83 12.76
CA ASN A 70 14.90 8.61 13.69
C ASN A 70 14.08 9.45 14.70
N GLU A 71 12.77 9.57 14.47
CA GLU A 71 11.84 10.25 15.37
C GLU A 71 11.29 9.34 16.46
N ILE A 72 11.54 8.03 16.38
CA ILE A 72 11.18 7.09 17.43
C ILE A 72 12.13 7.33 18.61
N ASP A 73 11.55 7.55 19.78
CA ASP A 73 12.33 7.74 21.00
C ASP A 73 13.00 6.41 21.40
N PRO A 74 14.28 6.41 21.82
CA PRO A 74 14.97 5.19 22.25
C PRO A 74 14.31 4.45 23.42
N GLU A 75 13.46 5.12 24.21
CA GLU A 75 12.66 4.48 25.26
C GLU A 75 11.48 3.65 24.74
N SER A 76 11.18 3.73 23.43
CA SER A 76 10.13 2.93 22.82
C SER A 76 10.48 1.45 22.90
N VAL A 77 9.51 0.65 23.31
CA VAL A 77 9.64 -0.81 23.44
C VAL A 77 9.28 -1.52 22.14
N ALA A 78 8.33 -0.98 21.38
CA ALA A 78 7.85 -1.58 20.15
C ALA A 78 7.47 -0.54 19.10
N TYR A 79 7.65 -0.91 17.84
CA TYR A 79 7.18 -0.18 16.67
C TYR A 79 6.64 -1.20 15.67
N SER A 80 5.47 -0.91 15.09
CA SER A 80 4.93 -1.72 14.00
C SER A 80 5.37 -1.12 12.67
N LEU A 81 6.17 -1.86 11.91
CA LEU A 81 6.45 -1.48 10.53
C LEU A 81 5.21 -1.83 9.70
N ASP A 82 4.28 -0.88 9.61
CA ASP A 82 3.11 -1.01 8.75
C ASP A 82 3.61 -1.11 7.30
N PRO A 83 3.44 -2.27 6.62
CA PRO A 83 3.80 -2.37 5.22
C PRO A 83 2.86 -1.49 4.41
N GLY A 84 3.44 -0.56 3.67
CA GLY A 84 2.80 0.30 2.69
C GLY A 84 3.76 0.59 1.57
#